data_AF-A0A249T0W4-F1
#
_entry.id   AF-A0A249T0W4-F1
#
_cell.length_a   1.000
_cell.length_b   1.000
_cell.length_c   1.000
_cell.angle_alpha   90.00
_cell.angle_beta   90.00
_cell.angle_gamma   90.00
#
_symmetry.space_group_name_H-M   'P 1'
#
loop_
_entity.id
_entity.type
_entity.pdbx_description
1 polymer ?
#
loop_
_entity_poly.entity_id
_entity_poly.type
_entity_poly.pdbx_seq_one_letter_code
_entity_poly.pdbx_strand_id
1 'polypeptide(L)'
;MSGAAIAIPGNGHEFQGSVIFYTKPPSPATEGQTYTKGPAMIITATGDLAIGTNNTFGYKLAVAGNTITESLKVKKVINWPDYVFHDNYQLPSLQSVADFITVNKHLPEIPPATEMETKGMDVAEINKQLLKKVEELTLYLIEQDKQIKALQAHSKRMEDILQKMSDNHIR
;
A
#
# COMPACT_ATOMS: atom_id res chain seq x y z
N MET A 1 42.32 1.17 15.10
CA MET A 1 41.35 0.11 14.71
C MET A 1 40.16 0.77 14.03
N SER A 2 39.84 0.48 12.76
CA SER A 2 38.45 0.67 12.30
C SER A 2 37.59 -0.26 13.16
N GLY A 3 36.59 0.25 13.86
CA GLY A 3 35.88 -0.53 14.86
C GLY A 3 34.38 -0.47 14.67
N ALA A 4 33.76 -1.64 14.51
CA ALA A 4 32.41 -1.85 15.00
C ALA A 4 32.51 -2.22 16.49
N ALA A 5 31.50 -1.86 17.29
CA ALA A 5 31.42 -2.25 18.68
C ALA A 5 30.01 -2.71 19.04
N ILE A 6 29.93 -3.59 20.03
CA ILE A 6 28.68 -3.97 20.68
C ILE A 6 28.73 -3.43 22.11
N ALA A 7 27.72 -2.66 22.49
CA ALA A 7 27.55 -2.18 23.86
C ALA A 7 26.33 -2.84 24.51
N ILE A 8 26.47 -3.21 25.77
CA ILE A 8 25.41 -3.75 26.62
C ILE A 8 25.31 -2.82 27.83
N PRO A 9 24.41 -1.82 27.80
CA PRO A 9 24.33 -0.83 28.87
C PRO A 9 23.88 -1.47 30.18
N GLY A 10 24.63 -1.19 31.24
CA GLY A 10 24.31 -1.62 32.61
C GLY A 10 23.18 -0.81 33.25
N ASN A 11 22.89 -1.10 34.51
CA ASN A 11 21.83 -0.41 35.26
C ASN A 11 22.10 1.10 35.39
N GLY A 12 21.06 1.91 35.17
CA GLY A 12 21.14 3.38 35.30
C GLY A 12 21.68 4.11 34.08
N HIS A 13 21.96 3.39 32.98
CA HIS A 13 22.38 3.97 31.71
C HIS A 13 21.22 4.07 30.71
N GLU A 14 21.31 5.02 29.77
CA GLU A 14 20.41 5.09 28.63
C GLU A 14 20.43 3.76 27.85
N PHE A 15 19.27 3.29 27.40
CA PHE A 15 19.08 1.99 26.76
C PHE A 15 19.48 0.78 27.64
N GLN A 16 19.40 0.89 28.97
CA GLN A 16 19.58 -0.23 29.90
C GLN A 16 18.84 -1.48 29.43
N GLY A 17 19.55 -2.63 29.44
CA GLY A 17 19.00 -3.92 29.02
C GLY A 17 18.92 -4.13 27.51
N SER A 18 19.36 -3.16 26.70
CA SER A 18 19.42 -3.27 25.25
C SER A 18 20.79 -3.82 24.78
N VAL A 19 20.85 -4.30 23.53
CA VAL A 19 22.11 -4.59 22.83
C VAL A 19 22.27 -3.60 21.69
N ILE A 20 23.35 -2.83 21.72
CA ILE A 20 23.58 -1.73 20.78
C ILE A 20 24.76 -2.05 19.88
N PHE A 21 24.58 -1.89 18.57
CA PHE A 21 25.60 -2.10 17.56
C PHE A 21 26.03 -0.74 16.99
N TYR A 22 27.31 -0.44 17.12
CA TYR A 22 27.94 0.72 16.51
C TYR A 22 28.75 0.28 15.30
N THR A 23 28.63 1.03 14.21
CA THR A 23 29.49 0.86 13.02
C THR A 23 30.11 2.21 12.67
N LYS A 24 31.38 2.20 12.26
CA LYS A 24 32.08 3.36 11.73
C LYS A 24 32.57 3.02 10.32
N PRO A 25 32.34 3.86 9.31
CA PRO A 25 33.06 3.72 8.04
C PRO A 25 34.58 3.76 8.32
N PRO A 26 35.41 3.11 7.48
CA PRO A 26 36.82 2.93 7.78
C PRO A 26 37.51 4.28 8.03
N SER A 27 37.98 4.47 9.26
CA SER A 27 38.64 5.67 9.77
C SER A 27 39.59 5.23 10.86
N PRO A 28 40.72 5.90 11.09
CA PRO A 28 41.53 5.65 12.28
C PRO A 28 40.65 5.79 13.52
N ALA A 29 40.56 4.75 14.35
CA ALA A 29 40.02 4.88 15.71
C ALA A 29 41.13 4.64 16.72
N THR A 30 41.14 5.53 17.71
CA THR A 30 41.97 5.50 18.91
C THR A 30 41.27 4.66 19.97
N GLU A 31 42.03 3.95 20.80
CA GLU A 31 41.50 3.28 21.99
C GLU A 31 40.80 4.31 22.89
N GLY A 32 39.64 3.96 23.45
CA GLY A 32 38.83 4.86 24.29
C GLY A 32 38.02 5.93 23.53
N GLN A 33 37.95 5.90 22.19
CA GLN A 33 37.06 6.83 21.46
C GLN A 33 35.58 6.59 21.79
N THR A 34 34.89 7.68 22.10
CA THR A 34 33.43 7.73 22.20
C THR A 34 32.80 7.69 20.80
N TYR A 35 31.83 6.80 20.59
CA TYR A 35 31.03 6.79 19.37
C TYR A 35 30.08 7.99 19.37
N THR A 36 30.36 9.00 18.54
CA THR A 36 29.55 10.22 18.43
C THR A 36 28.41 10.10 17.42
N LYS A 37 28.48 9.13 16.51
CA LYS A 37 27.39 8.80 15.58
C LYS A 37 26.41 7.86 16.29
N GLY A 38 25.12 8.13 16.12
CA GLY A 38 24.05 7.29 16.66
C GLY A 38 24.21 5.81 16.28
N PRO A 39 23.62 4.89 17.08
CA PRO A 39 23.77 3.46 16.88
C PRO A 39 23.27 3.03 15.50
N ALA A 40 23.97 2.06 14.90
CA ALA A 40 23.58 1.51 13.61
C ALA A 40 22.40 0.54 13.75
N MET A 41 22.35 -0.20 14.86
CA MET A 41 21.26 -1.11 15.19
C MET A 41 21.10 -1.21 16.71
N ILE A 42 19.86 -1.32 17.19
CA ILE A 42 19.54 -1.53 18.61
C ILE A 42 18.56 -2.70 18.71
N ILE A 43 18.84 -3.66 19.58
CA ILE A 43 17.84 -4.58 20.12
C ILE A 43 17.44 -3.99 21.48
N THR A 44 16.22 -3.47 21.60
CA THR A 44 15.75 -2.80 22.82
C THR A 44 15.59 -3.79 23.97
N ALA A 45 15.44 -3.29 25.20
CA ALA A 45 15.12 -4.10 26.38
C ALA A 45 13.81 -4.90 26.24
N THR A 46 12.88 -4.43 25.40
CA THR A 46 11.61 -5.11 25.07
C THR A 46 11.75 -6.13 23.93
N GLY A 47 12.96 -6.29 23.37
CA GLY A 47 13.28 -7.19 22.27
C GLY A 47 12.88 -6.67 20.89
N ASP A 48 12.65 -5.36 20.75
CA ASP A 48 12.30 -4.73 19.47
C ASP A 48 13.59 -4.35 18.71
N LEU A 49 13.56 -4.44 17.39
CA LEU A 49 14.72 -4.18 16.54
C LEU A 49 14.61 -2.82 15.86
N ALA A 50 15.60 -1.96 16.07
CA ALA A 50 15.73 -0.66 15.40
C ALA A 50 17.00 -0.64 14.54
N ILE A 51 16.89 -0.30 13.26
CA ILE A 51 18.01 -0.19 12.31
C ILE A 51 18.07 1.24 11.78
N GLY A 52 19.18 1.94 12.01
CA GLY A 52 19.37 3.34 11.63
C GLY A 52 18.52 4.35 12.41
N THR A 53 17.79 3.91 13.44
CA THR A 53 16.96 4.73 14.33
C THR A 53 17.12 4.26 15.78
N ASN A 54 16.83 5.11 16.75
CA ASN A 54 16.75 4.77 18.18
C ASN A 54 15.31 4.61 18.68
N ASN A 55 14.31 4.87 17.83
CA ASN A 55 12.90 4.77 18.16
C ASN A 55 12.23 3.73 17.25
N THR A 56 11.58 2.74 17.87
CA THR A 56 10.83 1.72 17.16
C THR A 56 9.38 2.12 16.87
N PHE A 57 8.93 3.26 17.38
CA PHE A 57 7.56 3.79 17.24
C PHE A 57 6.48 2.78 17.66
N GLY A 58 6.80 1.88 18.60
CA GLY A 58 5.91 0.81 19.06
C GLY A 58 5.87 -0.43 18.15
N TYR A 59 6.62 -0.45 17.05
CA TYR A 59 6.75 -1.61 16.16
C TYR A 59 7.85 -2.58 16.62
N LYS A 60 7.71 -3.85 16.26
CA LYS A 60 8.74 -4.87 16.52
C LYS A 60 10.02 -4.68 15.69
N LEU A 61 9.90 -4.04 14.53
CA LEU A 61 11.00 -3.73 13.62
C LEU A 61 10.79 -2.31 13.06
N ALA A 62 11.77 -1.43 13.25
CA ALA A 62 11.82 -0.11 12.63
C ALA A 62 13.12 0.05 11.84
N VAL A 63 13.01 0.46 10.57
CA VAL A 63 14.15 0.67 9.69
C VAL A 63 14.09 2.10 9.16
N ALA A 64 15.07 2.92 9.52
CA ALA A 64 15.24 4.25 8.95
C ALA A 64 16.07 4.17 7.66
N GLY A 65 15.39 3.90 6.55
CA GLY A 65 15.99 3.78 5.23
C GLY A 65 15.26 2.78 4.35
N ASN A 66 15.83 2.52 3.16
CA ASN A 66 15.26 1.58 2.21
C ASN A 66 15.59 0.13 2.60
N THR A 67 14.62 -0.77 2.42
CA THR A 67 14.79 -2.21 2.64
C THR A 67 14.66 -2.95 1.31
N ILE A 68 15.60 -3.86 1.03
CA ILE A 68 15.50 -4.81 -0.09
C ILE A 68 15.23 -6.19 0.50
N THR A 69 14.27 -6.92 -0.07
CA THR A 69 13.95 -8.29 0.32
C THR A 69 13.55 -9.09 -0.92
N GLU A 70 13.84 -10.39 -0.94
CA GLU A 70 13.42 -11.29 -2.02
C GLU A 70 11.91 -11.56 -1.96
N SER A 71 11.34 -11.61 -0.76
CA SER A 71 9.92 -11.88 -0.56
C SER A 71 9.41 -11.29 0.76
N LEU A 72 8.26 -10.62 0.71
CA LEU A 72 7.55 -10.12 1.88
C LEU A 72 6.15 -10.74 1.95
N LYS A 73 5.89 -11.53 3.00
CA LYS A 73 4.56 -12.12 3.25
C LYS A 73 3.95 -11.50 4.50
N VAL A 74 2.91 -10.70 4.32
CA VAL A 74 2.13 -10.16 5.44
C VAL A 74 1.05 -11.17 5.83
N LYS A 75 1.06 -11.63 7.09
CA LYS A 75 0.06 -12.55 7.64
C LYS A 75 -0.96 -11.78 8.48
N LYS A 76 -2.17 -12.34 8.62
CA LYS A 76 -3.30 -11.79 9.40
C LYS A 76 -3.98 -10.57 8.77
N VAL A 77 -3.93 -10.42 7.46
CA VAL A 77 -4.89 -9.56 6.76
C VAL A 77 -6.26 -10.24 6.85
N ILE A 78 -7.21 -9.62 7.54
CA ILE A 78 -8.56 -10.13 7.73
C ILE A 78 -9.48 -9.41 6.73
N ASN A 79 -10.53 -10.10 6.27
CA ASN A 79 -11.55 -9.59 5.37
C ASN A 79 -10.99 -9.07 4.04
N TRP A 80 -10.48 -9.98 3.21
CA TRP A 80 -10.22 -9.69 1.80
C TRP A 80 -11.52 -9.22 1.11
N PRO A 81 -11.41 -8.37 0.07
CA PRO A 81 -12.54 -7.66 -0.50
C PRO A 81 -13.54 -8.52 -1.27
N ASP A 82 -13.40 -9.86 -1.30
CA ASP A 82 -14.30 -10.81 -1.96
C ASP A 82 -15.80 -10.56 -1.72
N TYR A 83 -16.15 -9.92 -0.60
CA TYR A 83 -17.51 -9.45 -0.31
C TYR A 83 -18.08 -8.47 -1.36
N VAL A 84 -17.26 -7.85 -2.20
CA VAL A 84 -17.68 -7.00 -3.32
C VAL A 84 -18.54 -7.78 -4.32
N PHE A 85 -18.35 -9.10 -4.40
CA PHE A 85 -19.13 -9.99 -5.25
C PHE A 85 -20.40 -10.55 -4.60
N HIS A 86 -20.68 -10.20 -3.34
CA HIS A 86 -21.91 -10.66 -2.68
C HIS A 86 -23.13 -9.86 -3.15
N ASP A 87 -24.30 -10.50 -3.19
CA ASP A 87 -25.56 -9.90 -3.65
C ASP A 87 -25.99 -8.66 -2.84
N ASN A 88 -25.52 -8.54 -1.60
CA ASN A 88 -25.81 -7.40 -0.72
C ASN A 88 -24.81 -6.24 -0.85
N TYR A 89 -23.77 -6.38 -1.69
CA TYR A 89 -22.80 -5.34 -1.90
C TYR A 89 -23.40 -4.17 -2.68
N GLN A 90 -23.39 -2.98 -2.06
CA GLN A 90 -23.85 -1.75 -2.69
C GLN A 90 -22.69 -1.15 -3.50
N LEU A 91 -22.60 -1.56 -4.76
CA LEU A 91 -21.65 -0.96 -5.70
C LEU A 91 -21.97 0.54 -5.86
N PRO A 92 -21.02 1.45 -5.60
CA PRO A 92 -21.24 2.88 -5.82
C PRO A 92 -21.66 3.17 -7.27
N SER A 93 -22.35 4.29 -7.52
CA SER A 93 -22.56 4.71 -8.90
C SER A 93 -21.30 5.40 -9.43
N LEU A 94 -21.00 5.23 -10.73
CA LEU A 94 -19.88 5.94 -11.37
C LEU A 94 -20.03 7.46 -11.25
N GLN A 95 -21.26 7.99 -11.23
CA GLN A 95 -21.52 9.40 -10.97
C GLN A 95 -21.09 9.81 -9.56
N SER A 96 -21.49 9.04 -8.53
CA SER A 96 -21.08 9.32 -7.14
C SER A 96 -19.57 9.26 -6.97
N VAL A 97 -18.89 8.33 -7.65
CA VAL A 97 -17.43 8.23 -7.64
C VAL A 97 -16.80 9.44 -8.34
N ALA A 98 -17.32 9.86 -9.49
CA ALA A 98 -16.84 11.04 -10.22
C ALA A 98 -17.01 12.33 -9.40
N ASP A 99 -18.14 12.50 -8.73
CA ASP A 99 -18.40 13.64 -7.85
C ASP A 99 -17.40 13.66 -6.69
N PHE A 100 -17.16 12.50 -6.07
CA PHE A 100 -16.17 12.38 -4.99
C PHE A 100 -14.76 12.75 -5.46
N ILE A 101 -14.32 12.24 -6.61
CA ILE A 101 -12.99 12.53 -7.18
C ILE A 101 -12.86 14.02 -7.51
N THR A 102 -13.92 14.62 -8.03
CA THR A 102 -13.92 16.05 -8.41
C THR A 102 -13.66 16.94 -7.20
N VAL A 103 -14.27 16.61 -6.05
CA VAL A 103 -14.13 17.36 -4.79
C VAL A 103 -12.83 17.00 -4.05
N ASN A 104 -12.54 15.71 -3.87
CA ASN A 104 -11.50 15.25 -2.95
C ASN A 104 -10.15 14.96 -3.63
N LYS A 105 -10.11 14.88 -4.97
CA LYS A 105 -8.90 14.59 -5.77
C LYS A 105 -8.22 13.25 -5.47
N HIS A 106 -8.94 12.32 -4.84
CA HIS A 106 -8.51 10.93 -4.63
C HIS A 106 -9.72 9.99 -4.74
N LEU A 107 -9.46 8.69 -4.81
CA LEU A 107 -10.52 7.68 -4.83
C LEU A 107 -11.17 7.56 -3.45
N PRO A 108 -12.47 7.21 -3.37
CA PRO A 108 -13.10 6.85 -2.11
C PRO A 108 -12.30 5.77 -1.38
N GLU A 109 -12.20 5.88 -0.06
CA GLU A 109 -11.50 4.93 0.84
C GLU A 109 -9.98 4.89 0.72
N ILE A 110 -9.40 5.50 -0.32
CA ILE A 110 -7.96 5.71 -0.44
C ILE A 110 -7.59 7.06 0.19
N PRO A 111 -6.71 7.11 1.19
CA PRO A 111 -6.27 8.38 1.78
C PRO A 111 -5.61 9.32 0.77
N PRO A 112 -5.67 10.64 0.97
CA PRO A 112 -4.98 11.60 0.13
C PRO A 112 -3.46 11.46 0.27
N ALA A 113 -2.74 11.84 -0.78
CA ALA A 113 -1.27 11.78 -0.83
C ALA A 113 -0.61 12.49 0.36
N THR A 114 -1.14 13.63 0.79
CA THR A 114 -0.62 14.40 1.93
C THR A 114 -0.69 13.63 3.26
N GLU A 115 -1.70 12.78 3.44
CA GLU A 115 -1.79 11.92 4.62
C GLU A 115 -0.80 10.77 4.55
N MET A 116 -0.64 10.17 3.37
CA MET A 116 0.33 9.09 3.15
C MET A 116 1.78 9.54 3.35
N GLU A 117 2.12 10.76 2.91
CA GLU A 117 3.46 11.34 3.09
C GLU A 117 3.81 11.58 4.56
N THR A 118 2.82 11.90 5.40
CA THR A 118 3.05 12.27 6.80
C THR A 118 2.96 11.10 7.76
N LYS A 119 1.98 10.21 7.56
CA LYS A 119 1.71 9.08 8.46
C LYS A 119 2.30 7.76 7.98
N GLY A 120 2.71 7.69 6.71
CA GLY A 120 2.98 6.42 6.04
C GLY A 120 1.71 5.60 5.86
N MET A 121 1.86 4.40 5.31
CA MET A 121 0.74 3.49 5.10
C MET A 121 1.17 2.03 5.25
N ASP A 122 0.30 1.21 5.80
CA ASP A 122 0.49 -0.23 5.86
C ASP A 122 0.35 -0.83 4.45
N VAL A 123 1.39 -1.56 4.03
CA VAL A 123 1.46 -2.18 2.69
C VAL A 123 0.34 -3.19 2.46
N ALA A 124 -0.11 -3.90 3.50
CA ALA A 124 -1.22 -4.82 3.38
C ALA A 124 -2.57 -4.10 3.26
N GLU A 125 -2.75 -3.00 3.99
CA GLU A 125 -3.99 -2.21 3.93
C GLU A 125 -4.16 -1.56 2.55
N ILE A 126 -3.11 -0.95 1.99
CA ILE A 126 -3.21 -0.37 0.65
C ILE A 126 -3.48 -1.43 -0.40
N ASN A 127 -2.81 -2.59 -0.33
CA ASN A 127 -3.05 -3.68 -1.28
C ASN A 127 -4.48 -4.23 -1.19
N LYS A 128 -5.04 -4.30 0.02
CA LYS A 128 -6.43 -4.69 0.24
C LYS A 128 -7.40 -3.67 -0.36
N GLN A 129 -7.18 -2.38 -0.14
CA GLN A 129 -8.02 -1.33 -0.72
C GLN A 129 -7.91 -1.28 -2.24
N LEU A 130 -6.71 -1.44 -2.79
CA LEU A 130 -6.49 -1.54 -4.24
C LEU A 130 -7.21 -2.74 -4.84
N LEU A 131 -7.12 -3.92 -4.20
CA LEU A 131 -7.83 -5.11 -4.66
C LEU A 131 -9.34 -4.87 -4.69
N LYS A 132 -9.91 -4.23 -3.65
CA LYS A 132 -11.31 -3.84 -3.64
C LYS A 132 -11.68 -2.98 -4.85
N LYS A 133 -10.85 -1.99 -5.18
CA LYS A 133 -11.09 -1.12 -6.35
C LYS A 133 -10.99 -1.88 -7.67
N VAL A 134 -10.08 -2.85 -7.77
CA VAL A 134 -9.99 -3.72 -8.94
C VAL A 134 -11.25 -4.58 -9.10
N GLU A 135 -11.80 -5.11 -8.02
CA GLU A 135 -13.05 -5.89 -8.05
C GLU A 135 -14.26 -5.02 -8.42
N GLU A 136 -14.37 -3.82 -7.84
CA GLU A 136 -15.41 -2.83 -8.22
C GLU A 136 -15.31 -2.44 -9.70
N LEU A 137 -14.09 -2.15 -10.18
CA LEU A 137 -13.83 -1.88 -11.61
C LEU A 137 -14.23 -3.05 -12.49
N THR A 138 -13.96 -4.28 -12.06
CA THR A 138 -14.38 -5.49 -12.80
C THR A 138 -15.90 -5.56 -12.93
N LEU A 139 -16.66 -5.23 -11.87
CA LEU A 139 -18.13 -5.17 -11.93
C LEU A 139 -18.63 -4.09 -12.89
N TYR A 140 -18.04 -2.88 -12.87
CA TYR A 140 -18.40 -1.83 -13.82
C TYR A 140 -18.11 -2.24 -15.27
N LEU A 141 -17.00 -2.93 -15.53
CA LEU A 141 -16.64 -3.41 -16.87
C LEU A 141 -17.61 -4.50 -17.37
N ILE A 142 -18.03 -5.42 -16.50
CA ILE A 142 -19.05 -6.43 -16.84
C ILE A 142 -20.37 -5.75 -17.22
N GLU A 143 -20.78 -4.74 -16.45
CA GLU A 143 -22.01 -4.00 -16.75
C GLU A 143 -21.88 -3.19 -18.06
N GLN A 144 -20.73 -2.56 -18.29
CA GLN A 144 -20.46 -1.83 -19.52
C GLN A 144 -20.46 -2.75 -20.75
N ASP A 145 -19.88 -3.95 -20.66
CA ASP A 145 -19.90 -4.94 -21.75
C ASP A 145 -21.34 -5.38 -22.09
N LYS A 146 -22.20 -5.58 -21.10
CA LYS A 146 -23.63 -5.86 -21.32
C LYS A 146 -24.32 -4.72 -22.08
N GLN A 147 -24.07 -3.48 -21.69
CA GLN A 147 -24.65 -2.30 -22.35
C GLN A 147 -24.16 -2.17 -23.79
N ILE A 148 -22.86 -2.38 -24.05
CA ILE A 148 -22.28 -2.35 -25.39
C ILE A 148 -22.92 -3.43 -26.28
N LYS A 149 -23.05 -4.67 -25.78
CA LYS A 149 -23.70 -5.76 -26.53
C LYS A 149 -25.17 -5.45 -26.84
N ALA A 150 -25.89 -4.85 -25.89
CA ALA A 150 -27.27 -4.44 -26.09
C ALA A 150 -27.39 -3.34 -27.17
N LEU A 151 -26.50 -2.35 -27.14
CA LEU A 151 -26.43 -1.28 -28.14
C LEU A 151 -26.08 -1.82 -29.53
N GLN A 152 -25.09 -2.71 -29.63
CA GLN A 152 -24.72 -3.35 -30.91
C GLN A 152 -25.88 -4.18 -31.48
N ALA A 153 -26.60 -4.93 -30.64
CA ALA A 153 -27.78 -5.67 -31.06
C ALA A 153 -28.90 -4.74 -31.54
N HIS A 154 -29.06 -3.55 -30.93
CA HIS A 154 -30.01 -2.55 -31.40
C HIS A 154 -29.60 -1.91 -32.72
N SER A 155 -28.32 -1.54 -32.89
CA SER A 155 -27.77 -1.01 -34.16
C SER A 155 -28.00 -1.98 -35.31
N LYS A 156 -27.65 -3.26 -35.11
CA LYS A 156 -27.85 -4.31 -36.12
C LYS A 156 -29.33 -4.44 -36.52
N ARG A 157 -30.26 -4.40 -35.57
CA ARG A 157 -31.70 -4.43 -35.87
C ARG A 157 -32.14 -3.23 -36.68
N MET A 158 -31.62 -2.04 -36.38
CA MET A 158 -31.94 -0.83 -37.13
C MET A 158 -31.44 -0.92 -38.57
N GLU A 159 -30.20 -1.38 -38.75
CA GLU A 159 -29.60 -1.62 -40.08
C GLU A 159 -30.42 -2.64 -40.89
N ASP A 160 -30.82 -3.75 -40.28
CA ASP A 160 -31.67 -4.77 -40.93
C ASP A 160 -33.03 -4.20 -41.37
N ILE A 161 -33.63 -3.31 -40.58
CA ILE A 161 -34.90 -2.65 -40.89
C ILE A 161 -34.72 -1.68 -42.06
N LEU A 162 -33.66 -0.86 -42.04
CA LEU A 162 -33.34 0.08 -43.11
C LEU A 162 -33.10 -0.64 -44.45
N GLN A 163 -32.37 -1.76 -44.43
CA GLN A 163 -32.14 -2.57 -45.62
C GLN A 163 -33.44 -3.10 -46.22
N LYS A 164 -34.33 -3.66 -45.38
CA LYS A 164 -35.65 -4.15 -45.82
C LYS A 164 -36.52 -3.04 -46.41
N MET A 165 -36.48 -1.83 -45.86
CA MET A 165 -37.21 -0.68 -46.40
C MET A 165 -36.65 -0.22 -47.75
N SER A 166 -35.32 -0.22 -47.91
CA SER A 166 -34.65 0.10 -49.17
C SER A 166 -35.00 -0.91 -50.27
N ASP A 167 -34.93 -2.20 -49.98
CA ASP A 167 -35.21 -3.27 -50.94
C ASP A 167 -36.68 -3.26 -51.41
N ASN A 168 -37.59 -2.78 -50.57
CA ASN A 168 -39.02 -2.68 -50.88
C ASN A 168 -39.37 -1.43 -51.72
N HIS A 169 -38.47 -0.43 -51.81
CA HIS A 169 -38.66 0.77 -52.62
C HIS A 169 -38.09 0.65 -54.05
N ILE A 170 -37.27 -0.38 -54.31
CA ILE A 170 -36.64 -0.63 -55.62
C ILE A 170 -37.47 -1.63 -56.47
N ARG A 171 -38.50 -2.25 -55.87
CA ARG A 171 -39.48 -3.10 -56.55
C ARG A 171 -40.73 -2.30 -56.95
#